data_AF-A0AAD9RR97-F1
#
_entry.id   AF-A0AAD9RR97-F1
#
_cell.length_a   1.000
_cell.length_b   1.000
_cell.length_c   1.000
_cell.angle_alpha   90.00
_cell.angle_beta   90.00
_cell.angle_gamma   90.00
#
_symmetry.space_group_name_H-M   'P 1'
#
loop_
_entity.id
_entity.type
_entity.pdbx_description
1 polymer ?
#
loop_
_entity_poly.entity_id
_entity_poly.type
_entity_poly.pdbx_seq_one_letter_code
_entity_poly.pdbx_strand_id
1 'polypeptide(L)'
;MTRSWNDDDAFLPLNFRLACVLTRLRSVSSFIAVDNRRRQIKEIRRSIMSSPSLKDLPKVALDLKSELEGFNHGCMKKAATAEKNVLPSAEDVAAEKTQQTLIAGIETFDPSSLKHTTTQEKNPLPDKDAIQQEKGKQQLISGIENFDPAKLKHAETLEKNPLPTKEAIDAEKIAA
;
A
#
# COMPACT_ATOMS: atom_id res chain seq x y z
N MET A 1 10.91 -19.28 40.26
CA MET A 1 10.28 -19.44 41.60
C MET A 1 9.15 -20.46 41.51
N THR A 2 9.42 -21.73 41.81
CA THR A 2 8.37 -22.76 41.97
C THR A 2 7.87 -22.70 43.41
N ARG A 3 6.74 -22.03 43.64
CA ARG A 3 6.06 -22.09 44.94
C ARG A 3 5.48 -23.48 45.13
N SER A 4 6.04 -24.20 46.11
CA SER A 4 5.45 -25.36 46.77
C SER A 4 4.02 -25.02 47.16
N TRP A 5 3.05 -25.81 46.69
CA TRP A 5 1.66 -25.69 47.09
C TRP A 5 1.54 -26.32 48.48
N ASN A 6 1.33 -25.51 49.51
CA ASN A 6 0.90 -25.99 50.82
C ASN A 6 -0.64 -26.10 50.81
N ASP A 7 -1.15 -27.11 51.50
CA ASP A 7 -2.55 -27.58 51.49
C ASP A 7 -3.62 -26.59 52.06
N ASP A 8 -3.33 -25.29 52.18
CA ASP A 8 -4.24 -24.29 52.75
C ASP A 8 -5.08 -23.51 51.71
N ASP A 9 -4.89 -23.73 50.39
CA ASP A 9 -5.61 -23.00 49.31
C ASP A 9 -6.95 -23.66 48.90
N ALA A 10 -7.75 -24.07 49.90
CA ALA A 10 -9.03 -24.74 49.70
C ALA A 10 -10.23 -23.81 49.44
N PHE A 11 -10.01 -22.58 48.92
CA PHE A 11 -11.11 -21.63 48.69
C PHE A 11 -10.92 -20.78 47.42
N LEU A 12 -10.94 -21.42 46.24
CA LEU A 12 -11.20 -20.73 44.98
C LEU A 12 -12.39 -21.39 44.28
N PRO A 13 -13.37 -20.63 43.77
CA PRO A 13 -14.59 -21.16 43.16
C PRO A 13 -14.25 -22.06 41.96
N LEU A 14 -15.02 -23.15 41.79
CA LEU A 14 -14.80 -24.20 40.79
C LEU A 14 -14.58 -23.65 39.35
N ASN A 15 -15.25 -22.54 39.03
CA ASN A 15 -15.11 -21.82 37.76
C ASN A 15 -13.68 -21.29 37.50
N PHE A 16 -12.95 -20.88 38.55
CA PHE A 16 -11.60 -20.35 38.44
C PHE A 16 -10.57 -21.46 38.23
N ARG A 17 -10.77 -22.62 38.88
CA ARG A 17 -9.94 -23.81 38.67
C ARG A 17 -10.09 -24.34 37.24
N LEU A 18 -11.31 -24.39 36.71
CA LEU A 18 -11.57 -24.85 35.34
C LEU A 18 -10.98 -23.89 34.29
N ALA A 19 -11.07 -22.57 34.51
CA ALA A 19 -10.46 -21.56 33.64
C ALA A 19 -8.91 -21.67 33.59
N CYS A 20 -8.26 -21.94 34.73
CA CYS A 20 -6.81 -22.19 34.78
C CYS A 20 -6.40 -23.45 34.01
N VAL A 21 -7.16 -24.54 34.13
CA VAL A 21 -6.88 -25.79 33.39
C VAL A 21 -7.05 -25.60 31.89
N LEU A 22 -8.13 -24.95 31.44
CA LEU A 22 -8.36 -24.69 30.01
C LEU A 22 -7.32 -23.75 29.39
N THR A 23 -6.86 -22.75 30.14
CA THR A 23 -5.79 -21.84 29.69
C THR A 23 -4.45 -22.58 29.58
N ARG A 24 -4.14 -23.50 30.52
CA ARG A 24 -2.98 -24.39 30.43
C ARG A 24 -3.09 -25.36 29.24
N LEU A 25 -4.23 -25.99 29.01
CA LEU A 25 -4.43 -26.90 27.86
C LEU A 25 -4.30 -26.17 26.52
N ARG A 26 -4.86 -24.96 26.40
CA ARG A 26 -4.71 -24.13 25.19
C ARG A 26 -3.25 -23.74 24.96
N SER A 27 -2.52 -23.39 26.01
CA SER A 27 -1.09 -23.07 25.93
C SER A 27 -0.25 -24.27 25.48
N VAL A 28 -0.48 -25.46 26.04
CA VAL A 28 0.23 -26.70 25.66
C VAL A 28 -0.07 -27.10 24.21
N SER A 29 -1.33 -27.03 23.77
CA SER A 29 -1.69 -27.31 22.37
C SER A 29 -1.02 -26.35 21.38
N SER A 30 -0.97 -25.05 21.72
CA SER A 30 -0.27 -24.06 20.91
C SER A 30 1.25 -24.30 20.84
N PHE A 31 1.86 -24.75 21.93
CA PHE A 31 3.28 -25.08 22.00
C PHE A 31 3.63 -26.27 21.10
N ILE A 32 2.83 -27.34 21.15
CA ILE A 32 2.98 -28.53 20.30
C ILE A 32 2.84 -28.17 18.81
N ALA A 33 1.87 -27.31 18.46
CA ALA A 33 1.67 -26.86 17.08
C ALA A 33 2.86 -26.03 16.56
N VAL A 34 3.44 -25.16 17.40
CA VAL A 34 4.62 -24.37 17.06
C VAL A 34 5.85 -25.26 16.89
N ASP A 35 6.05 -26.25 17.75
CA ASP A 35 7.16 -27.21 17.64
C ASP A 35 7.07 -28.10 16.39
N ASN A 36 5.85 -28.53 16.03
CA ASN A 36 5.64 -29.30 14.81
C ASN A 36 5.92 -28.45 13.56
N ARG A 37 5.48 -27.18 13.57
CA ARG A 37 5.79 -26.22 12.49
C ARG A 37 7.29 -25.91 12.41
N ARG A 38 7.98 -25.77 13.54
CA ARG A 38 9.45 -25.61 13.60
C ARG A 38 10.18 -26.84 13.05
N ARG A 39 9.72 -28.05 13.37
CA ARG A 39 10.27 -29.29 12.79
C ARG A 39 10.08 -29.36 11.28
N GLN A 40 8.88 -29.06 10.78
CA GLN A 40 8.61 -29.01 9.35
C GLN A 40 9.49 -27.97 8.61
N ILE A 41 9.62 -26.77 9.17
CA ILE A 41 10.49 -25.73 8.60
C ILE A 41 11.95 -26.19 8.58
N LYS A 42 12.41 -26.92 9.62
CA LYS A 42 13.77 -27.46 9.69
C LYS A 42 14.03 -28.52 8.62
N GLU A 43 13.07 -29.41 8.35
CA GLU A 43 13.19 -30.43 7.29
C GLU A 43 13.14 -29.83 5.89
N ILE A 44 12.25 -28.86 5.64
CA ILE A 44 12.22 -28.14 4.37
C ILE A 44 13.55 -27.42 4.12
N ARG A 45 14.09 -26.74 5.13
CA ARG A 45 15.39 -26.06 5.01
C ARG A 45 16.54 -27.04 4.77
N ARG A 46 16.48 -28.25 5.35
CA ARG A 46 17.46 -29.31 5.11
C ARG A 46 17.39 -29.83 3.68
N SER A 47 16.19 -30.02 3.13
CA SER A 47 15.99 -30.44 1.74
C SER A 47 16.45 -29.38 0.73
N ILE A 48 16.12 -28.11 0.95
CA ILE A 48 16.54 -27.00 0.06
C ILE A 48 18.06 -26.83 0.04
N MET A 49 18.74 -27.07 1.16
CA MET A 49 20.20 -26.97 1.24
C MET A 49 20.93 -28.25 0.79
N SER A 50 20.21 -29.30 0.38
CA SER A 50 20.81 -30.49 -0.21
C SER A 50 21.25 -30.18 -1.64
N SER A 51 22.53 -29.87 -1.80
CA SER A 51 23.14 -29.69 -3.13
C SER A 51 23.07 -31.02 -3.90
N PRO A 52 22.71 -31.03 -5.19
CA PRO A 52 22.73 -32.24 -6.00
C PRO A 52 24.14 -32.85 -6.00
N SER A 53 24.24 -34.17 -5.85
CA SER A 53 25.54 -34.83 -5.81
C SER A 53 26.15 -34.87 -7.22
N LEU A 54 27.48 -34.96 -7.33
CA LEU A 54 28.19 -34.97 -8.62
C LEU A 54 27.67 -36.05 -9.60
N LYS A 55 27.02 -37.10 -9.06
CA LYS A 55 26.42 -38.20 -9.83
C LYS A 55 25.09 -37.82 -10.50
N ASP A 56 24.42 -36.79 -10.00
CA ASP A 56 23.09 -36.36 -10.43
C ASP A 56 23.15 -35.21 -11.46
N LEU A 57 24.36 -34.72 -11.78
CA LEU A 57 24.57 -33.72 -12.81
C LEU A 57 24.61 -34.37 -14.20
N PRO A 58 24.04 -33.71 -15.24
CA PRO A 58 24.12 -34.21 -16.61
C PRO A 58 25.58 -34.35 -17.03
N LYS A 59 25.96 -35.54 -17.50
CA LYS A 59 27.31 -35.78 -18.02
C LYS A 59 27.46 -35.07 -19.35
N VAL A 60 28.37 -34.09 -19.41
CA VAL A 60 28.78 -33.44 -20.65
C VAL A 60 29.27 -34.53 -21.61
N ALA A 61 28.79 -34.50 -22.86
CA ALA A 61 29.21 -35.46 -23.88
C ALA A 61 30.75 -35.46 -24.00
N LEU A 62 31.34 -36.65 -24.17
CA LEU A 62 32.81 -36.82 -24.20
C LEU A 62 33.48 -35.98 -25.29
N ASP A 63 32.77 -35.77 -26.39
CA ASP A 63 33.24 -34.96 -27.52
C ASP A 63 33.40 -33.48 -27.12
N LEU A 64 32.39 -32.91 -26.45
CA LEU A 64 32.47 -31.53 -25.92
C LEU A 64 33.57 -31.38 -24.87
N LYS A 65 33.76 -32.39 -24.02
CA LYS A 65 34.80 -32.34 -22.99
C LYS A 65 36.20 -32.25 -23.62
N SER A 66 36.42 -33.03 -24.68
CA SER A 66 37.70 -33.05 -25.41
C SER A 66 37.95 -31.76 -26.18
N GLU A 67 36.90 -31.18 -26.79
CA GLU A 67 37.00 -29.86 -27.45
C GLU A 67 37.27 -28.71 -26.47
N LEU A 68 36.70 -28.77 -25.26
CA LEU A 68 36.95 -27.79 -24.20
C LEU A 68 38.36 -27.90 -23.63
N GLU A 69 38.86 -29.13 -23.43
CA GLU A 69 40.23 -29.39 -22.97
C GLU A 69 41.28 -29.00 -24.03
N GLY A 70 40.96 -29.17 -25.31
CA GLY A 70 41.79 -28.78 -26.46
C GLY A 70 41.61 -27.33 -26.92
N PHE A 71 40.78 -26.53 -26.24
CA PHE A 71 40.43 -25.18 -26.69
C PHE A 71 41.65 -24.24 -26.63
N ASN A 72 42.25 -23.98 -27.80
CA ASN A 72 43.37 -23.07 -27.93
C ASN A 72 42.89 -21.62 -28.06
N HIS A 73 42.95 -20.88 -26.96
CA HIS A 73 42.66 -19.45 -26.86
C HIS A 73 43.54 -18.55 -27.77
N GLY A 74 44.64 -19.09 -28.30
CA GLY A 74 45.48 -18.44 -29.30
C GLY A 74 44.85 -18.37 -30.70
N CYS A 75 43.86 -19.22 -30.99
CA CYS A 75 43.12 -19.23 -32.26
C CYS A 75 41.97 -18.21 -32.30
N MET A 76 41.67 -17.55 -31.17
CA MET A 76 40.67 -16.50 -31.11
C MET A 76 41.23 -15.22 -31.76
N LYS A 77 40.41 -14.59 -32.61
CA LYS A 77 40.73 -13.27 -33.17
C LYS A 77 40.97 -12.29 -32.02
N LYS A 78 42.15 -11.67 -31.99
CA LYS A 78 42.45 -10.61 -31.03
C LYS A 78 41.59 -9.40 -31.39
N ALA A 79 40.70 -9.02 -30.48
CA ALA A 79 39.99 -7.75 -30.58
C ALA A 79 40.97 -6.64 -30.18
N ALA A 80 41.16 -5.65 -31.05
CA ALA A 80 41.95 -4.47 -30.72
C ALA A 80 41.18 -3.66 -29.66
N THR A 81 41.64 -3.69 -28.42
CA THR A 81 41.13 -2.83 -27.36
C THR A 81 41.78 -1.46 -27.47
N ALA A 82 41.10 -0.51 -28.11
CA ALA A 82 41.51 0.89 -28.06
C ALA A 82 41.06 1.49 -26.73
N GLU A 83 42.00 1.73 -25.81
CA GLU A 83 41.74 2.48 -24.58
C GLU A 83 41.53 3.95 -24.95
N LYS A 84 40.27 4.37 -24.97
CA LYS A 84 39.88 5.75 -25.30
C LYS A 84 40.04 6.63 -24.05
N ASN A 85 41.27 6.96 -23.68
CA ASN A 85 41.54 8.02 -22.70
C ASN A 85 41.28 9.39 -23.35
N VAL A 86 40.01 9.78 -23.43
CA VAL A 86 39.63 11.12 -23.86
C VAL A 86 39.92 12.07 -22.70
N LEU A 87 40.86 12.99 -22.93
CA LEU A 87 41.03 14.10 -22.01
C LEU A 87 39.77 14.96 -22.04
N PRO A 88 39.32 15.51 -20.89
CA PRO A 88 38.21 16.46 -20.88
C PRO A 88 38.47 17.56 -21.90
N SER A 89 37.44 17.87 -22.69
CA SER A 89 37.56 18.86 -23.75
C SER A 89 37.74 20.26 -23.16
N ALA A 90 38.26 21.19 -23.96
CA ALA A 90 38.36 22.59 -23.54
C ALA A 90 36.98 23.19 -23.19
N GLU A 91 35.92 22.67 -23.81
CA GLU A 91 34.53 23.04 -23.52
C GLU A 91 34.08 22.52 -22.15
N ASP A 92 34.42 21.28 -21.79
CA ASP A 92 34.11 20.70 -20.47
C ASP A 92 34.76 21.50 -19.34
N VAL A 93 36.03 21.88 -19.50
CA VAL A 93 36.76 22.69 -18.51
C VAL A 93 36.22 24.11 -18.42
N ALA A 94 35.79 24.70 -19.54
CA ALA A 94 35.16 26.01 -19.54
C ALA A 94 33.80 25.98 -18.82
N ALA A 95 32.97 24.97 -19.11
CA ALA A 95 31.69 24.77 -18.45
C ALA A 95 31.85 24.59 -16.93
N GLU A 96 32.81 23.75 -16.51
CA GLU A 96 33.07 23.53 -15.08
C GLU A 96 33.47 24.83 -14.36
N LYS A 97 34.34 25.66 -14.96
CA LYS A 97 34.74 26.95 -14.38
C LYS A 97 33.55 27.92 -14.25
N THR A 98 32.65 27.94 -15.23
CA THR A 98 31.44 28.78 -15.14
C THR A 98 30.54 28.30 -14.00
N GLN A 99 30.34 27.00 -13.85
CA GLN A 99 29.53 26.44 -12.77
C GLN A 99 30.15 26.70 -11.39
N GLN A 100 31.47 26.51 -11.23
CA GLN A 100 32.17 26.82 -9.99
C GLN A 100 32.03 28.31 -9.60
N THR A 101 32.11 29.21 -10.58
CA THR A 101 31.95 30.65 -10.34
C THR A 101 30.54 30.98 -9.86
N LEU A 102 29.52 30.36 -10.45
CA LEU A 102 28.13 30.54 -10.03
C LEU A 102 27.89 29.99 -8.61
N ILE A 103 28.43 28.82 -8.30
CA ILE A 103 28.32 28.20 -6.98
C ILE A 103 28.99 29.08 -5.92
N ALA A 104 30.22 29.52 -6.16
CA ALA A 104 30.93 30.42 -5.25
C ALA A 104 30.18 31.76 -5.05
N GLY A 105 29.58 32.29 -6.11
CA GLY A 105 28.74 33.48 -6.04
C GLY A 105 27.50 33.30 -5.17
N ILE A 106 26.89 32.11 -5.15
CA ILE A 106 25.74 31.78 -4.30
C ILE A 106 26.19 31.53 -2.85
N GLU A 107 27.29 30.81 -2.63
CA GLU A 107 27.83 30.53 -1.29
C GLU A 107 28.22 31.80 -0.53
N THR A 108 28.77 32.77 -1.26
CA THR A 108 29.20 34.07 -0.70
C THR A 108 28.13 35.15 -0.81
N PHE A 109 26.95 34.82 -1.34
CA PHE A 109 25.88 35.78 -1.54
C PHE A 109 25.38 36.32 -0.19
N ASP A 110 25.46 37.64 -0.02
CA ASP A 110 24.94 38.31 1.16
C ASP A 110 23.44 38.61 0.98
N PRO A 111 22.54 37.93 1.70
CA PRO A 111 21.10 38.17 1.59
C PRO A 111 20.69 39.55 2.09
N SER A 112 21.53 40.25 2.85
CA SER A 112 21.27 41.64 3.27
C SER A 112 21.42 42.66 2.13
N SER A 113 22.08 42.27 1.03
CA SER A 113 22.15 43.06 -0.20
C SER A 113 20.84 43.06 -1.01
N LEU A 114 19.89 42.19 -0.67
CA LEU A 114 18.57 42.16 -1.29
C LEU A 114 17.78 43.41 -0.90
N LYS A 115 17.20 44.08 -1.89
CA LYS A 115 16.29 45.21 -1.64
C LYS A 115 15.08 44.71 -0.85
N HIS A 116 14.82 45.31 0.30
CA HIS A 116 13.62 45.04 1.07
C HIS A 116 12.38 45.31 0.22
N THR A 117 11.59 44.27 0.01
CA THR A 117 10.27 44.35 -0.62
C THR A 117 9.21 43.99 0.41
N THR A 118 8.20 44.84 0.58
CA THR A 118 7.05 44.56 1.44
C THR A 118 6.06 43.72 0.66
N THR A 119 6.07 42.41 0.87
CA THR A 119 5.07 41.50 0.30
C THR A 119 3.73 41.71 1.01
N GLN A 120 2.74 42.27 0.29
CA GLN A 120 1.36 42.39 0.78
C GLN A 120 0.61 41.08 0.50
N GLU A 121 0.62 40.16 1.46
CA GLU A 121 -0.26 38.99 1.44
C GLU A 121 -1.70 39.45 1.71
N LYS A 122 -2.49 39.62 0.65
CA LYS A 122 -3.92 39.87 0.78
C LYS A 122 -4.59 38.54 1.14
N ASN A 123 -4.96 38.38 2.40
CA ASN A 123 -5.95 37.40 2.81
C ASN A 123 -7.30 38.13 2.92
N PRO A 124 -8.00 38.42 1.80
CA PRO A 124 -9.25 39.15 1.85
C PRO A 124 -10.26 38.36 2.67
N LEU A 125 -10.83 39.02 3.67
CA LEU A 125 -11.96 38.45 4.41
C LEU A 125 -13.12 38.22 3.43
N PRO A 126 -13.93 37.16 3.61
CA PRO A 126 -15.09 36.93 2.77
C PRO A 126 -16.03 38.15 2.82
N ASP A 127 -16.53 38.55 1.65
CA ASP A 127 -17.45 39.68 1.53
C ASP A 127 -18.74 39.46 2.31
N LYS A 128 -19.39 40.57 2.69
CA LYS A 128 -20.68 40.54 3.43
C LYS A 128 -21.74 39.70 2.72
N ASP A 129 -21.74 39.71 1.39
CA ASP A 129 -22.67 38.93 0.58
C ASP A 129 -22.39 37.43 0.68
N ALA A 130 -21.12 37.02 0.68
CA ALA A 130 -20.74 35.61 0.85
C ALA A 130 -21.16 35.09 2.23
N ILE A 131 -21.02 35.91 3.28
CA ILE A 131 -21.46 35.58 4.64
C ILE A 131 -22.99 35.45 4.70
N GLN A 132 -23.74 36.34 4.04
CA GLN A 132 -25.20 36.28 4.01
C GLN A 132 -25.71 35.07 3.25
N GLN A 133 -25.09 34.74 2.10
CA GLN A 133 -25.43 33.56 1.33
C GLN A 133 -25.18 32.28 2.13
N GLU A 134 -24.05 32.17 2.84
CA GLU A 134 -23.73 31.02 3.68
C GLU A 134 -24.72 30.89 4.85
N LYS A 135 -25.07 32.00 5.51
CA LYS A 135 -26.11 32.00 6.56
C LYS A 135 -27.47 31.55 6.02
N GLY A 136 -27.85 31.99 4.83
CA GLY A 136 -29.10 31.57 4.18
C GLY A 136 -29.10 30.06 3.89
N LYS A 137 -27.99 29.53 3.36
CA LYS A 137 -27.84 28.08 3.12
C LYS A 137 -27.94 27.27 4.41
N GLN A 138 -27.26 27.72 5.48
CA GLN A 138 -27.32 27.05 6.78
C GLN A 138 -28.74 27.03 7.36
N GLN A 139 -29.46 28.14 7.25
CA GLN A 139 -30.87 28.20 7.70
C GLN A 139 -31.77 27.24 6.93
N LEU A 140 -31.58 27.10 5.61
CA LEU A 140 -32.32 26.16 4.78
C LEU A 140 -32.02 24.71 5.18
N ILE A 141 -30.75 24.38 5.36
CA ILE A 141 -30.31 23.03 5.78
C ILE A 141 -30.92 22.70 7.13
N SER A 142 -30.79 23.57 8.13
CA SER A 142 -31.37 23.36 9.45
C SER A 142 -32.89 23.26 9.43
N GLY A 143 -33.57 24.00 8.54
CA GLY A 143 -35.01 23.92 8.35
C GLY A 143 -35.48 22.58 7.79
N ILE A 144 -34.69 21.98 6.88
CA ILE A 144 -34.95 20.65 6.31
C ILE A 144 -34.63 19.55 7.33
N GLU A 145 -33.49 19.64 8.02
CA GLU A 145 -33.06 18.66 9.04
C GLU A 145 -34.07 18.56 10.19
N ASN A 146 -34.63 19.69 10.63
CA ASN A 146 -35.59 19.75 11.72
C ASN A 146 -37.04 19.80 11.22
N PHE A 147 -37.29 19.47 9.96
CA PHE A 147 -38.63 19.46 9.41
C PHE A 147 -39.48 18.35 10.05
N ASP A 148 -40.57 18.75 10.69
CA ASP A 148 -41.51 17.83 11.32
C ASP A 148 -42.59 17.38 10.31
N PRO A 149 -42.58 16.12 9.86
CA PRO A 149 -43.55 15.62 8.91
C PRO A 149 -44.98 15.58 9.48
N ALA A 150 -45.16 15.64 10.80
CA ALA A 150 -46.50 15.71 11.42
C ALA A 150 -47.20 17.06 11.16
N LYS A 151 -46.45 18.10 10.75
CA LYS A 151 -47.00 19.40 10.35
C LYS A 151 -47.51 19.43 8.91
N LEU A 152 -47.29 18.37 8.12
CA LEU A 152 -47.90 18.24 6.80
C LEU A 152 -49.41 17.99 6.95
N LYS A 153 -50.20 18.77 6.21
CA LYS A 153 -51.64 18.54 6.12
C LYS A 153 -51.88 17.22 5.39
N HIS A 154 -52.81 16.41 5.89
CA HIS A 154 -53.23 15.19 5.23
C HIS A 154 -53.80 15.53 3.84
N ALA A 155 -53.24 14.90 2.80
CA ALA A 155 -53.70 15.03 1.44
C ALA A 155 -54.21 13.66 0.97
N GLU A 156 -55.51 13.55 0.72
CA GLU A 156 -56.08 12.38 0.07
C GLU A 156 -55.69 12.41 -1.42
N THR A 157 -54.77 11.52 -1.80
CA THR A 157 -54.37 11.34 -3.19
C THR A 157 -55.29 10.31 -3.84
N LEU A 158 -56.10 10.74 -4.81
CA LEU A 158 -56.86 9.82 -5.65
C LEU A 158 -55.97 9.33 -6.79
N GLU A 159 -55.27 8.22 -6.57
CA GLU A 159 -54.60 7.48 -7.63
C GLU A 159 -55.65 6.82 -8.53
N LYS A 160 -56.00 7.50 -9.63
CA LYS A 160 -56.87 6.93 -10.65
C LYS A 160 -56.04 5.94 -11.47
N ASN A 161 -56.08 4.67 -11.07
CA ASN A 161 -55.75 3.54 -11.92
C ASN A 161 -57.05 2.94 -12.45
N PRO A 162 -57.76 3.58 -13.40
CA PRO A 162 -58.89 2.95 -14.05
C PRO A 162 -58.36 1.72 -14.79
N LEU A 163 -58.85 0.54 -14.42
CA LEU A 163 -58.66 -0.65 -15.24
C LEU A 163 -59.24 -0.35 -16.63
N PRO A 164 -58.57 -0.75 -17.72
CA PRO A 164 -59.13 -0.62 -19.06
C PRO A 164 -60.54 -1.22 -19.07
N THR A 165 -61.52 -0.46 -19.55
CA THR A 165 -62.88 -0.96 -19.71
C THR A 165 -62.87 -2.09 -20.74
N LYS A 166 -63.76 -3.08 -20.59
CA LYS A 166 -63.86 -4.21 -21.53
C LYS A 166 -63.99 -3.74 -22.99
N GLU A 167 -64.71 -2.63 -23.20
CA GLU A 167 -64.84 -1.97 -24.50
C GLU A 167 -63.51 -1.52 -25.10
N ALA A 168 -62.59 -0.98 -24.28
CA ALA A 168 -61.26 -0.57 -24.72
C ALA A 168 -60.37 -1.78 -25.07
N ILE A 169 -60.47 -2.85 -24.28
CA ILE A 169 -59.76 -4.12 -24.53
C ILE A 169 -60.25 -4.77 -25.83
N ASP A 170 -61.56 -4.77 -26.06
CA ASP A 170 -62.18 -5.38 -27.22
C ASP A 170 -61.89 -4.56 -28.50
N ALA A 171 -61.88 -3.23 -28.40
CA ALA A 171 -61.48 -2.36 -29.52
C ALA A 171 -60.02 -2.59 -29.94
N GLU A 172 -59.09 -2.78 -29.00
CA GLU A 172 -57.69 -3.07 -29.29
C GLU A 172 -57.51 -4.48 -29.88
N LYS A 173 -58.33 -5.45 -29.46
CA LYS A 173 -58.36 -6.80 -30.04
C LYS A 173 -58.86 -6.85 -31.49
N ILE A 174 -59.63 -5.86 -31.92
CA ILE A 174 -60.15 -5.76 -33.29
C ILE A 174 -59.15 -5.00 -34.19
N ALA A 175 -58.30 -4.16 -33.61
CA ALA A 175 -57.29 -3.36 -34.31
C ALA A 175 -55.92 -4.05 -34.46
N ALA A 176 -55.73 -5.24 -33.87
CA ALA A 176 -54.54 -6.10 -33.99
C ALA A 176 -54.80 -7.29 -34.91
#